data_AF-A0A7J6DTZ2-F1
#
_entry.id   AF-A0A7J6DTZ2-F1
#
_cell.length_a   1.000
_cell.length_b   1.000
_cell.length_c   1.000
_cell.angle_alpha   90.00
_cell.angle_beta   90.00
_cell.angle_gamma   90.00
#
_symmetry.space_group_name_H-M   'P 1'
#
loop_
_entity.id
_entity.type
_entity.pdbx_description
1 polymer ?
#
loop_
_entity_poly.entity_id
_entity_poly.type
_entity_poly.pdbx_seq_one_letter_code
_entity_poly.pdbx_strand_id
1 'polypeptide(L)'
;MVIVSWKVRGLNGDVALRQTKLLLKYHKTNVIFFMETKLAEGKLDSMKKYLGFEWGYKVPRNGLSGGLMLLWKGNVEISNVSNRHNTWQLLKRLRIVATGPWMVGGDFNEILSNQDKEGGNMRRPSQMEAFQNTLELCALHPLPFTGERFTWAKNTNGSLTKQRLDWVMVNEAWTEMFPINTLTHLDYYHSDHRALIVNMQERTDNSLKIMRKRPRFRFENMSAKEFECQSIIKDNWSSSSTSSIIVITSNIQRCSTNLSYGVMSNLVL
;
A
#
# COMPACT_ATOMS: atom_id res chain seq x y z
N MET A 1 3.19 16.43 -1.05
CA MET A 1 1.76 16.14 -1.27
C MET A 1 1.33 14.99 -0.36
N VAL A 2 0.12 15.06 0.20
CA VAL A 2 -0.47 14.01 1.03
C VAL A 2 -1.73 13.48 0.35
N ILE A 3 -1.72 12.20 0.01
CA ILE A 3 -2.84 11.47 -0.58
C ILE A 3 -3.40 10.53 0.50
N VAL A 4 -4.72 10.48 0.61
CA VAL A 4 -5.42 9.51 1.46
C VAL A 4 -6.29 8.62 0.58
N SER A 5 -6.28 7.31 0.83
CA SER A 5 -7.16 6.33 0.20
C SER A 5 -7.89 5.56 1.27
N TRP A 6 -9.23 5.51 1.21
CA TRP A 6 -10.00 4.93 2.30
C TRP A 6 -11.35 4.35 1.86
N LYS A 7 -11.56 3.07 2.20
CA LYS A 7 -12.87 2.41 2.09
C LYS A 7 -13.69 2.68 3.35
N VAL A 8 -14.62 3.62 3.23
CA VAL A 8 -15.35 4.22 4.36
C VAL A 8 -16.62 3.47 4.75
N ARG A 9 -17.16 2.64 3.84
CA ARG A 9 -18.42 1.89 4.01
C ARG A 9 -19.67 2.72 4.33
N GLY A 10 -19.61 4.02 4.11
CA GLY A 10 -20.73 4.94 4.22
C GLY A 10 -20.28 6.30 4.76
N LEU A 11 -20.66 7.39 4.10
CA LEU A 11 -20.35 8.77 4.55
C LEU A 11 -21.60 9.57 4.94
N ASN A 12 -22.72 8.92 5.28
CA ASN A 12 -23.98 9.62 5.56
C ASN A 12 -24.15 10.03 7.03
N GLY A 13 -23.33 9.52 7.97
CA GLY A 13 -23.47 9.81 9.39
C GLY A 13 -22.65 11.01 9.85
N ASP A 14 -23.24 11.89 10.67
CA ASP A 14 -22.60 13.11 11.17
C ASP A 14 -21.29 12.85 11.92
N VAL A 15 -21.25 11.79 12.73
CA VAL A 15 -20.04 11.39 13.48
C VAL A 15 -18.93 10.99 12.52
N ALA A 16 -19.22 10.13 11.54
CA ALA A 16 -18.26 9.67 10.55
C ALA A 16 -17.73 10.85 9.71
N LEU A 17 -18.61 11.76 9.30
CA LEU A 17 -18.23 12.98 8.56
C LEU A 17 -17.34 13.92 9.36
N ARG A 18 -17.67 14.16 10.63
CA ARG A 18 -16.86 15.03 11.51
C ARG A 18 -15.48 14.44 11.75
N GLN A 19 -15.39 13.14 12.05
CA GLN A 19 -14.10 12.48 12.25
C GLN A 19 -13.26 12.46 10.97
N THR A 20 -13.90 12.16 9.83
CA THR A 20 -13.25 12.25 8.51
C THR A 20 -12.67 13.64 8.30
N LYS A 21 -13.45 14.71 8.54
CA LYS A 21 -12.99 16.09 8.40
C LYS A 21 -11.78 16.41 9.31
N LEU A 22 -11.82 15.96 10.56
CA LEU A 22 -10.73 16.16 11.51
C LEU A 22 -9.46 15.44 11.07
N LEU A 23 -9.56 14.18 10.64
CA LEU A 23 -8.46 13.38 10.12
C LEU A 23 -7.82 14.04 8.90
N LEU A 24 -8.64 14.43 7.92
CA LEU A 24 -8.14 15.08 6.69
C LEU A 24 -7.43 16.41 6.99
N LYS A 25 -7.95 17.18 7.97
CA LYS A 25 -7.34 18.44 8.42
C LYS A 25 -6.03 18.19 9.15
N TYR A 26 -5.99 17.23 10.07
CA TYR A 26 -4.79 16.89 10.85
C TYR A 26 -3.62 16.49 9.94
N HIS A 27 -3.88 15.63 8.95
CA HIS A 27 -2.86 15.20 7.99
C HIS A 27 -2.63 16.17 6.82
N LYS A 28 -3.31 17.33 6.81
CA LYS A 28 -3.20 18.35 5.74
C LYS A 28 -3.39 17.76 4.34
N THR A 29 -4.43 16.94 4.19
CA THR A 29 -4.66 16.14 2.98
C THR A 29 -4.83 17.02 1.74
N ASN A 30 -4.15 16.65 0.66
CA ASN A 30 -4.26 17.28 -0.66
C ASN A 30 -5.24 16.54 -1.57
N VAL A 31 -5.21 15.21 -1.55
CA VAL A 31 -6.08 14.34 -2.36
C VAL A 31 -6.68 13.26 -1.46
N ILE A 32 -7.98 13.02 -1.57
CA ILE A 32 -8.68 11.94 -0.86
C ILE A 32 -9.50 11.12 -1.85
N PHE A 33 -9.28 9.81 -1.84
CA PHE A 33 -10.08 8.83 -2.55
C PHE A 33 -10.91 8.00 -1.59
N PHE A 34 -12.22 8.17 -1.64
CA PHE A 34 -13.19 7.40 -0.87
C PHE A 34 -13.80 6.28 -1.70
N MET A 35 -13.85 5.08 -1.11
CA MET A 35 -14.50 3.89 -1.67
C MET A 35 -15.69 3.47 -0.81
N GLU A 36 -16.72 2.88 -1.42
CA GLU A 36 -17.97 2.48 -0.73
C GLU A 36 -18.64 3.65 0.00
N THR A 37 -18.71 4.83 -0.62
CA THR A 37 -19.27 6.04 0.01
C THR A 37 -20.74 5.91 0.34
N LYS A 38 -21.50 5.10 -0.44
CA LYS A 38 -22.97 4.97 -0.36
C LYS A 38 -23.74 6.30 -0.39
N LEU A 39 -23.11 7.36 -0.91
CA LEU A 39 -23.71 8.68 -1.01
C LEU A 39 -24.73 8.73 -2.14
N ALA A 40 -25.92 9.28 -1.87
CA ALA A 40 -26.92 9.59 -2.89
C ALA A 40 -26.40 10.59 -3.91
N GLU A 41 -27.05 10.65 -5.08
CA GLU A 41 -26.74 11.63 -6.13
C GLU A 41 -26.84 13.08 -5.62
N GLY A 42 -26.14 14.01 -6.28
CA GLY A 42 -26.12 15.42 -5.88
C GLY A 42 -25.30 15.77 -4.62
N LYS A 43 -24.74 14.80 -3.89
CA LYS A 43 -23.98 15.06 -2.65
C LYS A 43 -22.56 15.62 -2.86
N LEU A 44 -22.03 15.62 -4.08
CA LEU A 44 -20.62 15.97 -4.34
C LEU A 44 -20.27 17.38 -3.84
N ASP A 45 -21.02 18.41 -4.23
CA ASP A 45 -20.68 19.79 -3.88
C ASP A 45 -20.80 20.08 -2.39
N SER A 46 -21.84 19.53 -1.74
CA SER A 46 -21.97 19.61 -0.28
C SER A 46 -20.78 18.98 0.45
N MET A 47 -20.29 17.84 -0.06
CA MET A 47 -19.16 17.12 0.51
C MET A 47 -17.83 17.86 0.28
N LYS A 48 -17.61 18.38 -0.93
CA LYS A 48 -16.46 19.25 -1.26
C LYS A 48 -16.38 20.44 -0.30
N LYS A 49 -17.49 21.18 -0.16
CA LYS A 49 -17.58 22.34 0.72
C LYS A 49 -17.36 21.96 2.19
N TYR A 50 -17.99 20.90 2.66
CA TYR A 50 -17.86 20.47 4.05
C TYR A 50 -16.45 20.01 4.42
N LEU A 51 -15.82 19.22 3.54
CA LEU A 51 -14.48 18.65 3.75
C LEU A 51 -13.35 19.61 3.38
N GLY A 52 -13.65 20.74 2.71
CA GLY A 52 -12.69 21.78 2.37
C GLY A 52 -11.82 21.43 1.15
N PHE A 53 -12.44 20.91 0.10
CA PHE A 53 -11.79 20.60 -1.18
C PHE A 53 -12.39 21.46 -2.31
N GLU A 54 -11.52 21.92 -3.21
CA GLU A 54 -11.86 22.79 -4.34
C GLU A 54 -12.52 22.00 -5.46
N TRP A 55 -11.99 20.81 -5.71
CA TRP A 55 -12.36 19.96 -6.84
C TRP A 55 -12.79 18.58 -6.38
N GLY A 56 -13.59 17.92 -7.20
CA GLY A 56 -14.10 16.60 -6.87
C GLY A 56 -14.74 15.92 -8.07
N TYR A 57 -14.66 14.60 -8.07
CA TYR A 57 -15.30 13.72 -9.02
C TYR A 57 -15.97 12.59 -8.25
N LYS A 58 -17.18 12.20 -8.68
CA LYS A 58 -17.95 11.16 -8.01
C LYS A 58 -18.50 10.17 -9.03
N VAL A 59 -18.33 8.89 -8.72
CA VAL A 59 -19.07 7.80 -9.37
C VAL A 59 -20.22 7.41 -8.43
N PRO A 60 -21.49 7.51 -8.84
CA PRO A 60 -22.63 7.12 -8.01
C PRO A 60 -22.59 5.64 -7.56
N ARG A 61 -23.32 5.33 -6.49
CA ARG A 61 -23.56 3.95 -6.07
C ARG A 61 -24.48 3.23 -7.07
N ASN A 62 -24.37 1.91 -7.19
CA ASN A 62 -25.35 1.07 -7.88
C ASN A 62 -26.14 0.26 -6.86
N GLY A 63 -27.43 0.54 -6.73
CA GLY A 63 -28.23 -0.06 -5.65
C GLY A 63 -27.64 0.28 -4.29
N LEU A 64 -27.50 -0.71 -3.40
CA LEU A 64 -27.01 -0.53 -2.02
C LEU A 64 -25.48 -0.54 -1.87
N SER A 65 -24.73 -0.72 -2.95
CA SER A 65 -23.26 -0.90 -2.91
C SER A 65 -22.51 0.09 -3.80
N GLY A 66 -21.24 0.30 -3.46
CA GLY A 66 -20.32 1.12 -4.21
C GLY A 66 -20.47 2.62 -3.95
N GLY A 67 -20.15 3.39 -4.98
CA GLY A 67 -19.99 4.83 -4.90
C GLY A 67 -18.54 5.19 -4.59
N LEU A 68 -17.89 5.84 -5.54
CA LEU A 68 -16.52 6.34 -5.41
C LEU A 68 -16.54 7.86 -5.38
N MET A 69 -15.65 8.46 -4.61
CA MET A 69 -15.50 9.91 -4.58
C MET A 69 -14.02 10.27 -4.45
N LEU A 70 -13.53 11.06 -5.41
CA LEU A 70 -12.19 11.60 -5.42
C LEU A 70 -12.29 13.11 -5.22
N LEU A 71 -11.64 13.67 -4.20
CA LEU A 71 -11.59 15.10 -3.94
C LEU A 71 -10.13 15.56 -3.91
N TRP A 72 -9.84 16.75 -4.43
CA TRP A 72 -8.48 17.29 -4.44
C TRP A 72 -8.45 18.82 -4.34
N LYS A 73 -7.26 19.32 -4.03
CA LYS A 73 -6.91 20.75 -3.97
C LYS A 73 -5.88 21.06 -5.06
N GLY A 74 -5.92 22.27 -5.60
CA GLY A 74 -5.01 22.70 -6.66
C GLY A 74 -5.24 21.97 -7.98
N ASN A 75 -4.25 22.06 -8.86
CA ASN A 75 -4.35 21.58 -10.24
C ASN A 75 -3.91 20.11 -10.32
N VAL A 76 -4.88 19.19 -10.24
CA VAL A 76 -4.70 17.78 -10.57
C VAL A 76 -5.53 17.49 -11.82
N GLU A 77 -4.91 16.99 -12.87
CA GLU A 77 -5.60 16.53 -14.06
C GLU A 77 -6.17 15.13 -13.83
N ILE A 78 -7.42 14.92 -14.25
CA ILE A 78 -8.11 13.64 -14.07
C ILE A 78 -8.59 13.13 -15.42
N SER A 79 -8.09 11.95 -15.78
CA SER A 79 -8.68 11.10 -16.81
C SER A 79 -9.55 10.03 -16.17
N ASN A 80 -10.84 9.99 -16.50
CA ASN A 80 -11.69 8.87 -16.11
C ASN A 80 -11.51 7.72 -17.11
N VAL A 81 -11.08 6.56 -16.61
CA VAL A 81 -11.09 5.31 -17.36
C VAL A 81 -12.18 4.41 -16.80
N SER A 82 -13.38 4.49 -17.37
CA SER A 82 -14.51 3.65 -16.98
C SER A 82 -14.47 2.35 -17.78
N ASN A 83 -13.90 1.29 -17.20
CA ASN A 83 -14.11 -0.05 -17.73
C ASN A 83 -14.43 -1.03 -16.59
N ARG A 84 -15.64 -1.60 -16.61
CA ARG A 84 -16.07 -2.61 -15.63
C ARG A 84 -15.40 -3.97 -15.84
N HIS A 85 -14.61 -4.16 -16.90
CA HIS A 85 -13.98 -5.44 -17.19
C HIS A 85 -12.65 -5.56 -16.45
N ASN A 86 -12.57 -6.57 -15.57
CA ASN A 86 -11.40 -7.13 -14.88
C ASN A 86 -10.31 -6.10 -14.50
N THR A 87 -10.22 -5.74 -13.21
CA THR A 87 -9.20 -4.85 -12.62
C THR A 87 -7.78 -5.12 -13.14
N TRP A 88 -7.43 -6.38 -13.35
CA TRP A 88 -6.11 -6.79 -13.84
C TRP A 88 -5.86 -6.39 -15.29
N GLN A 89 -6.87 -6.51 -16.15
CA GLN A 89 -6.82 -6.06 -17.54
C GLN A 89 -6.68 -4.54 -17.61
N LEU A 90 -7.39 -3.80 -16.74
CA LEU A 90 -7.26 -2.35 -16.66
C LEU A 90 -5.83 -1.95 -16.30
N LEU A 91 -5.22 -2.56 -15.27
CA LEU A 91 -3.83 -2.27 -14.89
C LEU A 91 -2.85 -2.55 -16.03
N LYS A 92 -3.00 -3.67 -16.73
CA LYS A 92 -2.16 -4.02 -17.89
C LYS A 92 -2.27 -2.98 -19.01
N ARG A 93 -3.48 -2.46 -19.28
CA ARG A 93 -3.69 -1.39 -20.26
C ARG A 93 -3.10 -0.06 -19.79
N LEU A 94 -3.29 0.28 -18.51
CA LEU A 94 -2.72 1.49 -17.92
C LEU A 94 -1.19 1.49 -17.96
N ARG A 95 -0.55 0.32 -17.79
CA ARG A 95 0.91 0.21 -17.92
C ARG A 95 1.41 0.63 -19.30
N ILE A 96 0.64 0.37 -20.37
CA ILE A 96 1.05 0.74 -21.74
C ILE A 96 1.10 2.26 -21.90
N VAL A 97 0.21 3.00 -21.23
CA VAL A 97 0.13 4.46 -21.32
C VAL A 97 0.95 5.18 -20.24
N ALA A 98 1.18 4.55 -19.08
CA ALA A 98 1.93 5.11 -17.98
C ALA A 98 3.44 4.86 -18.15
N THR A 99 4.11 5.76 -18.88
CA THR A 99 5.55 5.69 -19.14
C THR A 99 6.42 6.31 -18.05
N GLY A 100 5.83 7.10 -17.14
CA GLY A 100 6.53 7.80 -16.07
C GLY A 100 6.34 7.18 -14.68
N PRO A 101 6.68 7.96 -13.63
CA PRO A 101 6.31 7.66 -12.25
C PRO A 101 4.81 7.40 -12.13
N TRP A 102 4.43 6.22 -11.63
CA TRP A 102 3.03 5.91 -11.40
C TRP A 102 2.81 5.18 -10.06
N MET A 103 1.66 5.45 -9.48
CA MET A 103 1.21 4.85 -8.23
C MET A 103 -0.24 4.43 -8.40
N VAL A 104 -0.55 3.22 -7.91
CA VAL A 104 -1.90 2.67 -7.87
C VAL A 104 -2.22 2.34 -6.43
N GLY A 105 -3.28 2.92 -5.87
CA GLY A 105 -3.67 2.72 -4.48
C GLY A 105 -5.16 2.56 -4.28
N GLY A 106 -5.56 1.68 -3.37
CA GLY A 106 -6.96 1.40 -3.06
C GLY A 106 -7.19 -0.01 -2.54
N ASP A 107 -8.46 -0.38 -2.44
CA ASP A 107 -8.90 -1.73 -2.08
C ASP A 107 -8.84 -2.65 -3.30
N PHE A 108 -7.90 -3.60 -3.28
CA PHE A 108 -7.76 -4.61 -4.33
C PHE A 108 -8.63 -5.85 -4.07
N ASN A 109 -9.18 -6.00 -2.85
CA ASN A 109 -9.80 -7.23 -2.34
C ASN A 109 -8.92 -8.49 -2.46
N GLU A 110 -7.61 -8.32 -2.64
CA GLU A 110 -6.63 -9.40 -2.76
C GLU A 110 -5.50 -9.26 -1.75
N ILE A 111 -4.93 -10.40 -1.37
CA ILE A 111 -3.73 -10.50 -0.53
C ILE A 111 -2.55 -10.98 -1.40
N LEU A 112 -1.33 -10.51 -1.12
CA LEU A 112 -0.14 -10.98 -1.83
C LEU A 112 0.34 -12.33 -1.32
N SER A 113 0.14 -12.61 -0.04
CA SER A 113 0.58 -13.85 0.58
C SER A 113 -0.32 -14.21 1.76
N ASN A 114 -0.19 -15.43 2.28
CA ASN A 114 -0.87 -15.77 3.52
C ASN A 114 -0.31 -15.01 4.76
N GLN A 115 0.83 -14.33 4.67
CA GLN A 115 1.32 -13.46 5.75
C GLN A 115 0.49 -12.17 5.87
N ASP A 116 -0.29 -11.85 4.84
CA ASP A 116 -1.23 -10.73 4.76
C ASP A 116 -2.64 -11.13 5.23
N LYS A 117 -2.77 -12.28 5.91
CA LYS A 117 -4.00 -12.78 6.51
C LYS A 117 -3.75 -13.33 7.91
N GLU A 118 -4.67 -13.04 8.82
CA GLU A 118 -4.74 -13.62 10.16
C GLU A 118 -6.16 -14.13 10.40
N GLY A 119 -6.30 -15.36 10.89
CA GLY A 119 -7.60 -15.99 11.09
C GLY A 119 -8.28 -16.52 9.82
N GLY A 120 -9.23 -17.43 10.01
CA GLY A 120 -9.90 -18.16 8.92
C GLY A 120 -8.98 -19.08 8.13
N ASN A 121 -9.45 -19.55 6.97
CA ASN A 121 -8.70 -20.49 6.14
C ASN A 121 -7.58 -19.81 5.34
N MET A 122 -6.46 -20.50 5.20
CA MET A 122 -5.36 -20.11 4.30
C MET A 122 -5.84 -20.07 2.84
N ARG A 123 -5.38 -19.08 2.08
CA ARG A 123 -5.62 -19.00 0.64
C ARG A 123 -4.65 -19.92 -0.10
N ARG A 124 -5.16 -20.57 -1.15
CA ARG A 124 -4.31 -21.36 -2.05
C ARG A 124 -3.47 -20.40 -2.91
N PRO A 125 -2.20 -20.72 -3.24
CA PRO A 125 -1.36 -19.86 -4.08
C PRO A 125 -2.03 -19.44 -5.40
N SER A 126 -2.73 -20.36 -6.06
CA SER A 126 -3.47 -20.09 -7.31
C SER A 126 -4.56 -19.02 -7.19
N GLN A 127 -5.07 -18.75 -5.98
CA GLN A 127 -6.05 -17.68 -5.76
C GLN A 127 -5.39 -16.28 -5.76
N MET A 128 -4.08 -16.18 -5.52
CA MET A 128 -3.33 -14.93 -5.44
C MET A 128 -2.50 -14.67 -6.71
N GLU A 129 -2.26 -15.72 -7.50
CA GLU A 129 -1.40 -15.72 -8.68
C GLU A 129 -1.79 -14.66 -9.71
N ALA A 130 -3.09 -14.50 -10.01
CA ALA A 130 -3.54 -13.50 -10.97
C ALA A 130 -3.17 -12.07 -10.56
N PHE A 131 -3.20 -11.76 -9.26
CA PHE A 131 -2.80 -10.46 -8.73
C PHE A 131 -1.28 -10.30 -8.80
N GLN A 132 -0.52 -11.29 -8.32
CA GLN A 132 0.95 -11.29 -8.34
C GLN A 132 1.51 -11.13 -9.77
N ASN A 133 1.04 -11.95 -10.71
CA ASN A 133 1.46 -11.90 -12.12
C ASN A 133 1.11 -10.56 -12.77
N THR A 134 -0.01 -9.94 -12.37
CA THR A 134 -0.39 -8.63 -12.89
C THR A 134 0.54 -7.54 -12.40
N LEU A 135 0.93 -7.55 -11.12
CA LEU A 135 1.88 -6.59 -10.56
C LEU A 135 3.26 -6.74 -11.21
N GLU A 136 3.72 -7.97 -11.40
CA GLU A 136 4.98 -8.27 -12.09
C GLU A 136 4.98 -7.74 -13.53
N LEU A 137 3.96 -8.05 -14.32
CA LEU A 137 3.79 -7.50 -15.68
C LEU A 137 3.74 -5.97 -15.68
N CYS A 138 3.13 -5.39 -14.64
CA CYS A 138 3.04 -3.96 -14.47
C CYS A 138 4.31 -3.34 -13.84
N ALA A 139 5.35 -4.13 -13.51
CA ALA A 139 6.54 -3.67 -12.78
C ALA A 139 6.19 -2.81 -11.56
N LEU A 140 5.12 -3.23 -10.88
CA LEU A 140 4.60 -2.61 -9.69
C LEU A 140 5.02 -3.42 -8.47
N HIS A 141 5.49 -2.73 -7.44
CA HIS A 141 5.83 -3.33 -6.16
C HIS A 141 5.14 -2.57 -5.02
N PRO A 142 4.83 -3.24 -3.90
CA PRO A 142 4.17 -2.59 -2.77
C PRO A 142 5.08 -1.53 -2.15
N LEU A 143 4.52 -0.36 -1.90
CA LEU A 143 5.19 0.71 -1.16
C LEU A 143 5.36 0.28 0.31
N PRO A 144 6.56 0.41 0.91
CA PRO A 144 6.77 0.10 2.33
C PRO A 144 5.87 0.95 3.23
N PHE A 145 5.32 0.31 4.26
CA PHE A 145 4.34 0.94 5.16
C PHE A 145 4.81 1.03 6.61
N THR A 146 4.24 1.97 7.35
CA THR A 146 4.29 2.06 8.81
C THR A 146 2.91 1.84 9.42
N GLY A 147 2.87 1.34 10.66
CA GLY A 147 1.64 0.99 11.37
C GLY A 147 1.28 -0.50 11.27
N GLU A 148 0.03 -0.82 11.56
CA GLU A 148 -0.47 -2.20 11.60
C GLU A 148 -0.51 -2.84 10.21
N ARG A 149 -0.13 -4.11 10.10
CA ARG A 149 -0.05 -4.83 8.82
C ARG A 149 -1.39 -4.94 8.10
N PHE A 150 -2.45 -5.27 8.85
CA PHE A 150 -3.75 -5.59 8.28
C PHE A 150 -4.60 -4.33 8.13
N THR A 151 -5.15 -4.13 6.94
CA THR A 151 -5.96 -2.96 6.60
C THR A 151 -7.45 -3.23 6.74
N TRP A 152 -7.87 -4.49 6.86
CA TRP A 152 -9.25 -4.89 7.07
C TRP A 152 -9.37 -5.87 8.24
N ALA A 153 -10.44 -5.75 9.03
CA ALA A 153 -10.78 -6.71 10.08
C ALA A 153 -12.28 -6.92 10.22
N LYS A 154 -12.69 -8.18 10.41
CA LYS A 154 -14.09 -8.54 10.69
C LYS A 154 -14.16 -9.62 11.75
N ASN A 155 -15.04 -9.41 12.72
CA ASN A 155 -15.42 -10.43 13.69
C ASN A 155 -16.69 -11.14 13.19
N THR A 156 -16.65 -12.47 13.09
CA THR A 156 -17.81 -13.30 12.76
C THR A 156 -17.97 -14.36 13.84
N ASN A 157 -19.06 -14.27 14.61
CA ASN A 157 -19.39 -15.21 15.70
C ASN A 157 -18.21 -15.46 16.67
N GLY A 158 -17.47 -14.41 17.05
CA GLY A 158 -16.32 -14.50 17.94
C GLY A 158 -14.99 -14.83 17.24
N SER A 159 -15.01 -15.22 15.96
CA SER A 159 -13.81 -15.44 15.17
C SER A 159 -13.38 -14.16 14.46
N LEU A 160 -12.22 -13.61 14.87
CA LEU A 160 -11.62 -12.45 14.24
C LEU A 160 -10.80 -12.87 13.02
N THR A 161 -11.14 -12.32 11.86
CA THR A 161 -10.33 -12.42 10.65
C THR A 161 -9.79 -11.05 10.29
N LYS A 162 -8.49 -10.95 10.00
CA LYS A 162 -7.84 -9.73 9.50
C LYS A 162 -7.14 -10.02 8.17
N GLN A 163 -7.15 -9.04 7.27
CA GLN A 163 -6.49 -9.14 5.98
C GLN A 163 -5.89 -7.80 5.57
N ARG A 164 -4.82 -7.82 4.78
CA ARG A 164 -4.33 -6.64 4.07
C ARG A 164 -4.92 -6.63 2.66
N LEU A 165 -5.97 -5.85 2.46
CA LEU A 165 -6.73 -5.77 1.19
C LEU A 165 -6.48 -4.45 0.45
N ASP A 166 -6.25 -3.38 1.22
CA ASP A 166 -5.87 -2.08 0.71
C ASP A 166 -4.35 -2.01 0.51
N TRP A 167 -3.93 -1.66 -0.71
CA TRP A 167 -2.51 -1.58 -1.10
C TRP A 167 -2.19 -0.25 -1.77
N VAL A 168 -0.90 0.11 -1.74
CA VAL A 168 -0.32 1.14 -2.60
C VAL A 168 0.86 0.51 -3.32
N MET A 169 0.81 0.51 -4.64
CA MET A 169 1.77 -0.10 -5.54
C MET A 169 2.43 1.00 -6.38
N VAL A 170 3.75 0.92 -6.55
CA VAL A 170 4.54 1.94 -7.27
C VAL A 170 5.53 1.27 -8.23
N ASN A 171 5.96 1.98 -9.27
CA ASN A 171 7.13 1.56 -10.06
C ASN A 171 8.42 2.20 -9.54
N GLU A 172 9.54 1.77 -10.12
CA GLU A 172 10.86 2.32 -9.82
C GLU A 172 10.96 3.83 -10.09
N ALA A 173 10.42 4.30 -11.21
CA ALA A 173 10.41 5.72 -11.55
C ALA A 173 9.73 6.60 -10.48
N TRP A 174 8.69 6.10 -9.82
CA TRP A 174 8.09 6.77 -8.65
C TRP A 174 9.06 6.90 -7.49
N THR A 175 9.75 5.82 -7.14
CA THR A 175 10.73 5.83 -6.04
C THR A 175 11.90 6.76 -6.33
N GLU A 176 12.31 6.88 -7.60
CA GLU A 176 13.34 7.82 -8.04
C GLU A 176 12.87 9.28 -7.99
N MET A 177 11.64 9.57 -8.44
CA MET A 177 11.08 10.92 -8.47
C MET A 177 10.73 11.44 -7.07
N PHE A 178 10.29 10.57 -6.16
CA PHE A 178 9.85 10.93 -4.82
C PHE A 178 10.68 10.23 -3.73
N PRO A 179 11.91 10.69 -3.42
CA PRO A 179 12.78 10.03 -2.44
C PRO A 179 12.23 9.98 -1.00
N ILE A 180 11.28 10.87 -0.71
CA ILE A 180 10.45 10.81 0.48
C ILE A 180 9.08 10.35 -0.02
N ASN A 181 8.84 9.04 0.01
CA ASN A 181 7.55 8.42 -0.20
C ASN A 181 7.28 7.50 1.01
N THR A 182 6.19 7.73 1.74
CA THR A 182 5.86 6.91 2.91
C THR A 182 4.40 6.52 2.86
N LEU A 183 4.11 5.25 3.09
CA LEU A 183 2.77 4.76 3.34
C LEU A 183 2.56 4.58 4.85
N THR A 184 1.45 5.05 5.38
CA THR A 184 1.04 4.81 6.76
C THR A 184 -0.36 4.22 6.78
N HIS A 185 -0.54 3.11 7.50
CA HIS A 185 -1.84 2.53 7.81
C HIS A 185 -2.34 3.17 9.11
N LEU A 186 -3.43 3.93 9.04
CA LEU A 186 -4.04 4.55 10.21
C LEU A 186 -4.91 3.58 11.01
N ASP A 187 -5.52 4.04 12.10
CA ASP A 187 -6.52 3.29 12.85
C ASP A 187 -7.87 3.16 12.16
N TYR A 188 -8.74 2.35 12.77
CA TYR A 188 -10.11 2.18 12.32
C TYR A 188 -10.95 3.39 12.76
N TYR A 189 -11.61 4.04 11.79
CA TYR A 189 -12.48 5.20 12.03
C TYR A 189 -13.90 4.93 11.54
N HIS A 190 -14.67 4.11 12.27
CA HIS A 190 -16.04 3.67 11.88
C HIS A 190 -16.12 2.90 10.55
N SER A 191 -14.99 2.38 10.10
CA SER A 191 -14.91 1.43 9.00
C SER A 191 -14.19 0.17 9.47
N ASP A 192 -14.54 -0.97 8.88
CA ASP A 192 -13.78 -2.21 8.99
C ASP A 192 -12.48 -2.16 8.16
N HIS A 193 -12.26 -1.07 7.41
CA HIS A 193 -11.00 -0.76 6.72
C HIS A 193 -10.27 0.44 7.36
N ARG A 194 -8.94 0.33 7.44
CA ARG A 194 -8.01 1.42 7.80
C ARG A 194 -7.87 2.40 6.63
N ALA A 195 -7.68 3.67 6.95
CA ALA A 195 -7.29 4.65 5.95
C ALA A 195 -5.79 4.53 5.64
N LEU A 196 -5.43 4.63 4.36
CA LEU A 196 -4.04 4.65 3.89
C LEU A 196 -3.61 6.09 3.62
N ILE A 197 -2.49 6.51 4.19
CA ILE A 197 -1.88 7.82 3.92
C ILE A 197 -0.58 7.63 3.16
N VAL A 198 -0.49 8.24 1.98
CA VAL A 198 0.74 8.38 1.21
C VAL A 198 1.22 9.81 1.34
N ASN A 199 2.41 9.99 1.92
CA ASN A 199 3.12 11.26 1.89
C ASN A 199 4.24 11.16 0.87
N MET A 200 4.33 12.15 -0.02
CA MET A 200 5.33 12.20 -1.08
C MET A 200 5.90 13.61 -1.21
N GLN A 201 7.21 13.72 -1.44
CA GLN A 201 7.87 14.98 -1.75
C GLN A 201 8.76 14.82 -2.98
N GLU A 202 8.59 15.72 -3.94
CA GLU A 202 9.42 15.76 -5.15
C GLU A 202 10.89 16.00 -4.80
N ARG A 203 11.74 15.40 -5.61
CA ARG A 203 13.17 15.65 -5.57
C ARG A 203 13.46 17.10 -6.00
N THR A 204 13.78 17.98 -5.05
CA THR A 204 14.32 19.32 -5.34
C THR A 204 15.85 19.31 -5.24
N ASP A 205 16.56 20.17 -5.98
CA ASP A 205 18.04 20.22 -5.98
C ASP A 205 18.67 20.39 -4.58
N ASN A 206 17.98 21.10 -3.66
CA ASN A 206 18.43 21.25 -2.27
C ASN A 206 18.38 19.94 -1.44
N SER A 207 17.60 18.94 -1.88
CA SER A 207 17.48 17.62 -1.25
C SER A 207 18.78 16.80 -1.35
N LEU A 208 19.65 17.12 -2.31
CA LEU A 208 20.93 16.44 -2.52
C LEU A 208 21.90 16.59 -1.33
N LYS A 209 21.80 17.69 -0.57
CA LYS A 209 22.66 17.92 0.62
C LYS A 209 22.24 17.08 1.83
N ILE A 210 20.94 16.84 2.00
CA ILE A 210 20.40 16.03 3.11
C ILE A 210 20.57 14.53 2.80
N MET A 211 20.41 14.13 1.53
CA MET A 211 20.51 12.72 1.11
C MET A 211 21.94 12.17 1.07
N ARG A 212 22.97 13.02 0.95
CA ARG A 212 24.38 12.61 1.09
C ARG A 212 24.72 12.03 2.48
N LYS A 213 23.86 12.25 3.48
CA LYS A 213 24.01 11.70 4.84
C LYS A 213 23.21 10.43 5.12
N ARG A 214 22.40 9.92 4.17
CA ARG A 214 21.76 8.61 4.39
C ARG A 214 22.82 7.52 4.18
N PRO A 215 23.02 6.59 5.14
CA PRO A 215 23.82 5.42 4.86
C PRO A 215 23.09 4.66 3.76
N ARG A 216 23.73 4.51 2.60
CA ARG A 216 23.30 3.49 1.65
C ARG A 216 23.46 2.18 2.39
N PHE A 217 22.42 1.35 2.43
CA PHE A 217 22.63 -0.04 2.77
C PHE A 217 23.58 -0.61 1.70
N ARG A 218 24.83 -0.79 2.09
CA ARG A 218 25.85 -1.49 1.31
C ARG A 218 26.13 -2.77 2.08
N PHE A 219 25.78 -3.90 1.48
CA PHE A 219 26.34 -5.16 1.91
C PHE A 219 27.82 -5.14 1.52
N GLU A 220 28.70 -4.87 2.50
CA GLU A 220 30.13 -4.84 2.25
C GLU A 220 30.66 -6.27 2.13
N ASN A 221 31.38 -6.54 1.04
CA ASN A 221 31.91 -7.86 0.67
C ASN A 221 32.97 -8.40 1.66
N MET A 222 33.21 -7.71 2.78
CA MET A 222 34.00 -8.21 3.92
C MET A 222 33.20 -9.16 4.81
N SER A 223 31.88 -8.95 4.99
CA SER A 223 31.03 -9.83 5.80
C SER A 223 30.83 -11.22 5.19
N ALA A 224 31.07 -11.38 3.89
CA ALA A 224 31.06 -12.69 3.23
C ALA A 224 32.34 -13.52 3.48
N LYS A 225 33.39 -12.93 4.08
CA LYS A 225 34.65 -13.61 4.40
C LYS A 225 34.74 -14.09 5.86
N GLU A 226 33.80 -13.69 6.73
CA GLU A 226 33.70 -14.23 8.08
C GLU A 226 33.11 -15.65 8.04
N PHE A 227 33.80 -16.58 8.71
CA PHE A 227 33.48 -18.01 8.72
C PHE A 227 32.04 -18.28 9.21
N GLU A 228 31.51 -17.43 10.08
CA GLU A 228 30.13 -17.47 10.61
C GLU A 228 29.07 -17.09 9.57
N CYS A 229 29.33 -16.10 8.71
CA CYS A 229 28.36 -15.67 7.70
C CYS A 229 28.21 -16.74 6.61
N GLN A 230 29.32 -17.40 6.25
CA GLN A 230 29.29 -18.52 5.31
C GLN A 230 28.58 -19.75 5.87
N SER A 231 28.72 -20.06 7.17
CA SER A 231 27.97 -21.17 7.78
C SER A 231 26.48 -20.86 7.84
N ILE A 232 26.08 -19.66 8.26
CA ILE A 232 24.67 -19.25 8.33
C ILE A 232 24.02 -19.32 6.96
N ILE A 233 24.68 -18.83 5.91
CA ILE A 233 24.17 -18.93 4.54
C ILE A 233 24.08 -20.40 4.13
N LYS A 234 25.12 -21.20 4.33
CA LYS A 234 25.15 -22.61 3.92
C LYS A 234 24.10 -23.47 4.65
N ASP A 235 23.88 -23.22 5.94
CA ASP A 235 22.93 -23.95 6.79
C ASP A 235 21.48 -23.56 6.48
N ASN A 236 21.23 -22.32 6.07
CA ASN A 236 19.90 -21.86 5.66
C ASN A 236 19.61 -22.04 4.16
N TRP A 237 20.65 -22.39 3.39
CA TRP A 237 20.56 -22.64 1.95
C TRP A 237 20.64 -24.13 1.57
N SER A 238 20.65 -25.03 2.55
CA SER A 238 20.74 -26.46 2.30
C SER A 238 19.35 -27.10 2.18
N SER A 239 19.15 -27.79 1.04
CA SER A 239 18.03 -28.69 0.68
C SER A 239 16.75 -28.07 0.11
N SER A 240 16.80 -27.65 -1.16
CA SER A 240 15.78 -28.05 -2.14
C SER A 240 16.17 -27.59 -3.54
N SER A 241 16.29 -28.55 -4.45
CA SER A 241 16.63 -28.40 -5.87
C SER A 241 15.51 -27.78 -6.72
N THR A 242 14.66 -26.94 -6.13
CA THR A 242 13.52 -26.31 -6.81
C THR A 242 13.63 -24.80 -6.75
N SER A 243 13.88 -24.20 -7.92
CA SER A 243 13.99 -22.76 -8.20
C SER A 243 12.66 -22.00 -8.08
N SER A 244 11.82 -22.31 -7.08
CA SER A 244 10.61 -21.55 -6.81
C SER A 244 10.96 -20.29 -6.02
N ILE A 245 10.47 -19.13 -6.48
CA ILE A 245 10.70 -17.85 -5.82
C ILE A 245 10.25 -17.86 -4.36
N ILE A 246 9.27 -18.69 -4.00
CA ILE A 246 8.79 -18.85 -2.61
C ILE A 246 9.89 -19.44 -1.72
N VAL A 247 10.64 -20.42 -2.23
CA VAL A 247 11.76 -21.02 -1.51
C VAL A 247 12.91 -20.02 -1.39
N ILE A 248 13.20 -19.30 -2.47
CA ILE A 248 14.25 -18.27 -2.49
C ILE A 248 13.91 -17.13 -1.51
N THR A 249 12.69 -16.60 -1.51
CA THR A 249 12.26 -15.53 -0.60
C THR A 249 12.24 -16.02 0.86
N SER A 250 11.80 -17.26 1.12
CA SER A 250 11.89 -17.90 2.43
C SER A 250 13.33 -17.98 2.93
N ASN A 251 14.26 -18.43 2.09
CA ASN A 251 15.66 -18.58 2.44
C ASN A 251 16.33 -17.22 2.67
N ILE A 252 16.04 -16.22 1.82
CA ILE A 252 16.51 -14.84 2.01
C ILE A 252 16.01 -14.28 3.34
N GLN A 253 14.75 -14.51 3.69
CA GLN A 253 14.18 -14.00 4.93
C GLN A 253 14.79 -14.68 6.16
N ARG A 254 15.02 -16.00 6.13
CA ARG A 254 15.74 -16.73 7.19
C ARG A 254 17.18 -16.26 7.36
N CYS A 255 17.91 -16.10 6.26
CA CYS A 255 19.26 -15.54 6.27
C CYS A 255 19.26 -14.13 6.86
N SER A 256 18.33 -13.27 6.45
CA SER A 256 18.20 -11.90 6.97
C SER A 256 17.96 -11.90 8.48
N THR A 257 17.09 -12.77 8.98
CA THR A 257 16.79 -12.86 10.41
C THR A 257 17.99 -13.36 11.20
N ASN A 258 18.66 -14.44 10.76
CA ASN A 258 19.79 -15.02 11.48
C ASN A 258 21.04 -14.14 11.45
N LEU A 259 21.30 -13.43 10.36
CA LEU A 259 22.37 -12.42 10.29
C LEU A 259 22.09 -11.20 11.18
N SER A 260 20.82 -10.83 11.34
CA SER A 260 20.43 -9.74 12.25
C SER A 260 20.67 -10.10 13.72
N TYR A 261 20.51 -11.38 14.10
CA TYR A 261 20.80 -11.85 15.46
C TYR A 261 22.29 -12.05 15.72
N GLY A 262 23.06 -12.60 14.76
CA GLY A 262 24.51 -12.80 14.90
C GLY A 262 25.31 -11.50 15.02
N VAL A 263 24.88 -10.44 14.34
CA VAL A 263 25.50 -9.10 14.46
C VAL A 263 25.14 -8.41 15.79
N MET A 264 23.97 -8.71 16.37
CA MET A 264 23.55 -8.15 17.66
C MET A 264 24.24 -8.82 18.87
N SER A 265 24.76 -10.04 18.73
CA SER A 265 25.53 -10.71 19.79
C SER A 265 26.96 -10.18 19.97
N ASN A 266 27.50 -9.42 19.01
CA ASN A 266 28.84 -8.82 19.10
C ASN A 266 28.82 -7.34 19.54
N LEU A 267 27.68 -6.84 20.01
CA LEU A 267 27.58 -5.52 20.64
C LEU A 267 27.20 -5.68 22.12
N VAL A 268 28.14 -6.19 22.93
CA VAL A 268 28.15 -5.99 24.38
C VAL A 268 29.33 -5.06 24.66
N LEU A 269 28.99 -3.79 24.87
CA LEU A 269 29.82 -2.61 25.22
C LEU A 269 31.13 -2.42 24.44
#